data_AF-A0A1Q3SJ94-F1
#
_entry.id   AF-A0A1Q3SJ94-F1
#
_cell.length_a   1.000
_cell.length_b   1.000
_cell.length_c   1.000
_cell.angle_alpha   90.00
_cell.angle_beta   90.00
_cell.angle_gamma   90.00
#
_symmetry.space_group_name_H-M   'P 1'
#
loop_
_entity.id
_entity.type
_entity.pdbx_description
1 polymer ?
#
loop_
_entity_poly.entity_id
_entity_poly.type
_entity_poly.pdbx_seq_one_letter_code
_entity_poly.pdbx_strand_id
1 'polypeptide(L)'
;MDANDIATFNQAVQYAEHGYKEKAFECIKALAQKDGNNLDLILWGVYTAPNFERAQALLEKARSLNLGHPALVEADQWWTTEMLGLPHPVGGYALFPPNPQLTINSLTINQQTIIAPTLAPTQPVYYSQSFYQQTQPVYMAPPQVVINTVPAYACPYCRSPYPPLTGTRISTGGWVTFGILLVFFFPMCWLGLLFKTPYQYCGQCGARFS
;
A
#
# COMPACT_ATOMS: atom_id res chain seq x y z
N MET A 1 2.50 14.55 22.41
CA MET A 1 3.77 13.82 22.51
C MET A 1 4.79 14.69 23.20
N ASP A 2 5.55 14.12 24.14
CA ASP A 2 6.69 14.77 24.78
C ASP A 2 8.00 14.53 23.99
N ALA A 3 9.11 15.14 24.40
CA ALA A 3 10.39 15.00 23.70
C ALA A 3 10.92 13.56 23.66
N ASN A 4 10.55 12.73 24.64
CA ASN A 4 10.94 11.31 24.69
C ASN A 4 10.10 10.47 23.73
N ASP A 5 8.83 10.82 23.53
CA ASP A 5 7.98 10.20 22.50
C ASP A 5 8.52 10.44 21.09
N ILE A 6 8.99 11.66 20.82
CA ILE A 6 9.62 12.05 19.54
C ILE A 6 10.89 11.23 19.30
N ALA A 7 11.74 11.08 20.32
CA ALA A 7 12.95 10.26 20.22
C ALA A 7 12.62 8.79 19.94
N THR A 8 11.60 8.25 20.60
CA THR A 8 11.12 6.88 20.40
C THR A 8 10.58 6.68 18.97
N PHE A 9 9.88 7.66 18.42
CA PHE A 9 9.39 7.62 17.05
C PHE A 9 10.54 7.62 16.03
N ASN A 10 11.52 8.51 16.20
CA ASN A 10 12.70 8.55 15.33
C ASN A 10 13.50 7.24 15.37
N GLN A 11 13.61 6.62 16.54
CA GLN A 11 14.22 5.30 16.67
C GLN A 11 13.43 4.22 15.93
N ALA A 12 12.10 4.28 15.96
CA ALA A 12 11.24 3.36 15.21
C ALA A 12 11.47 3.48 13.70
N VAL A 13 11.56 4.71 13.18
CA VAL A 13 11.84 4.98 11.77
C VAL A 13 13.17 4.37 11.35
N GLN A 14 14.23 4.56 12.14
CA GLN A 14 15.53 3.95 11.85
C GLN A 14 15.47 2.42 11.80
N TYR A 15 14.77 1.79 12.74
CA TYR A 15 14.59 0.33 12.70
C TYR A 15 13.85 -0.11 11.43
N ALA A 16 12.83 0.62 11.02
CA ALA A 16 12.07 0.35 9.79
C ALA A 16 12.96 0.45 8.53
N GLU A 17 13.76 1.51 8.42
CA GLU A 17 14.69 1.73 7.29
C GLU A 17 15.76 0.65 7.20
N HIS A 18 16.23 0.14 8.33
CA HIS A 18 17.20 -0.96 8.39
C HIS A 18 16.54 -2.36 8.24
N GLY A 19 15.23 -2.43 7.98
CA GLY A 19 14.51 -3.69 7.79
C GLY A 19 14.10 -4.41 9.07
N TYR A 20 14.36 -3.85 10.25
CA TYR A 20 13.94 -4.39 11.55
C TYR A 20 12.50 -3.98 11.88
N LYS A 21 11.53 -4.39 11.04
CA LYS A 21 10.12 -4.00 11.14
C LYS A 21 9.51 -4.35 12.50
N GLU A 22 9.86 -5.49 13.10
CA GLU A 22 9.33 -5.91 14.42
C GLU A 22 9.74 -4.97 15.55
N LYS A 23 11.01 -4.51 15.55
CA LYS A 23 11.49 -3.57 16.58
C LYS A 23 10.85 -2.20 16.39
N ALA A 24 10.72 -1.77 15.13
CA ALA A 24 10.01 -0.55 14.79
C ALA A 24 8.54 -0.60 15.28
N PHE A 25 7.87 -1.74 15.07
CA PHE A 25 6.48 -1.94 15.49
C PHE A 25 6.29 -1.79 17.00
N GLU A 26 7.17 -2.37 17.82
CA GLU A 26 7.03 -2.26 19.27
C GLU A 26 7.25 -0.82 19.76
N CYS A 27 8.17 -0.06 19.14
CA CYS A 27 8.31 1.37 19.41
C CYS A 27 7.04 2.15 19.05
N ILE A 28 6.47 1.92 17.85
CA ILE A 28 5.23 2.57 17.42
C ILE A 28 4.04 2.19 18.31
N LYS A 29 3.94 0.92 18.72
CA LYS A 29 2.90 0.44 19.62
C LYS A 29 2.94 1.13 20.99
N ALA A 30 4.13 1.33 21.55
CA ALA A 30 4.30 2.06 22.81
C ALA A 30 3.79 3.51 22.69
N LEU A 31 4.02 4.16 21.56
CA LEU A 31 3.52 5.50 21.28
C LEU A 31 2.00 5.52 21.08
N ALA A 32 1.46 4.56 20.35
CA ALA A 32 0.02 4.41 20.12
C ALA A 32 -0.77 4.05 21.40
N GLN A 33 -0.13 3.56 22.46
CA GLN A 33 -0.79 3.41 23.76
C GLN A 33 -1.05 4.75 24.45
N LYS A 34 -0.20 5.75 24.21
CA LYS A 34 -0.35 7.11 24.74
C LYS A 34 -1.30 7.95 23.88
N ASP A 35 -1.20 7.81 22.57
CA ASP A 35 -2.00 8.56 21.59
C ASP A 35 -2.61 7.62 20.53
N GLY A 36 -3.62 6.86 20.97
CA GLY A 36 -4.19 5.76 20.19
C GLY A 36 -5.06 6.16 19.01
N ASN A 37 -5.39 7.45 18.87
CA ASN A 37 -6.21 7.98 17.78
C ASN A 37 -5.38 8.76 16.75
N ASN A 38 -4.06 8.84 16.94
CA ASN A 38 -3.16 9.47 15.99
C ASN A 38 -3.02 8.60 14.73
N LEU A 39 -3.57 9.10 13.62
CA LEU A 39 -3.61 8.38 12.35
C LEU A 39 -2.20 8.06 11.83
N ASP A 40 -1.23 8.96 12.01
CA ASP A 40 0.13 8.77 11.53
C ASP A 40 0.82 7.60 12.24
N LEU A 41 0.63 7.47 13.57
CA LEU A 41 1.13 6.33 14.33
C LEU A 41 0.48 5.02 13.90
N ILE A 42 -0.81 5.06 13.56
CA ILE A 42 -1.52 3.88 13.06
C ILE A 42 -0.96 3.49 11.68
N LEU A 43 -0.76 4.43 10.76
CA LEU A 43 -0.17 4.18 9.44
C LEU A 43 1.25 3.63 9.53
N TRP A 44 2.10 4.16 10.43
CA TRP A 44 3.42 3.60 10.72
C TRP A 44 3.32 2.19 11.33
N GLY A 45 2.31 1.95 12.16
CA GLY A 45 2.00 0.61 12.68
C GLY A 45 1.61 -0.36 11.58
N VAL A 46 0.86 0.08 10.56
CA VAL A 46 0.48 -0.73 9.40
C VAL A 46 1.71 -1.13 8.58
N TYR A 47 2.64 -0.20 8.36
CA TYR A 47 3.88 -0.47 7.62
C TYR A 47 4.83 -1.44 8.35
N THR A 48 4.94 -1.27 9.67
CA THR A 48 5.87 -2.05 10.51
C THR A 48 5.27 -3.36 11.01
N ALA A 49 3.99 -3.65 10.72
CA ALA A 49 3.30 -4.81 11.26
C ALA A 49 4.04 -6.13 10.95
N PRO A 50 4.22 -7.01 11.96
CA PRO A 50 4.94 -8.27 11.79
C PRO A 50 4.15 -9.31 10.98
N ASN A 51 2.83 -9.13 10.87
CA ASN A 51 1.95 -10.04 10.15
C ASN A 51 0.73 -9.30 9.58
N PHE A 52 0.06 -9.98 8.64
CA PHE A 52 -1.09 -9.43 7.94
C PHE A 52 -2.27 -9.15 8.87
N GLU A 53 -2.52 -10.02 9.85
CA GLU A 53 -3.65 -9.86 10.79
C GLU A 53 -3.55 -8.57 11.60
N ARG A 54 -2.37 -8.25 12.14
CA ARG A 54 -2.15 -7.00 12.88
C ARG A 54 -2.28 -5.77 11.98
N ALA A 55 -1.75 -5.84 10.77
CA ALA A 55 -1.87 -4.76 9.80
C ALA A 55 -3.33 -4.47 9.44
N GLN A 56 -4.12 -5.51 9.17
CA GLN A 56 -5.53 -5.35 8.83
C GLN A 56 -6.32 -4.75 9.99
N ALA A 57 -6.07 -5.20 11.22
CA ALA A 57 -6.69 -4.62 12.42
C ALA A 57 -6.37 -3.12 12.58
N LEU A 58 -5.13 -2.71 12.28
CA LEU A 58 -4.73 -1.30 12.32
C LEU A 58 -5.37 -0.48 11.18
N LEU A 59 -5.48 -1.04 9.97
CA LEU A 59 -6.19 -0.40 8.85
C LEU A 59 -7.68 -0.20 9.14
N GLU A 60 -8.34 -1.20 9.72
CA GLU A 60 -9.75 -1.09 10.12
C GLU A 60 -9.92 0.00 11.19
N LYS A 61 -9.02 0.04 12.17
CA LYS A 61 -8.97 1.11 13.16
C LYS A 61 -8.78 2.47 12.48
N ALA A 62 -7.86 2.60 11.54
CA ALA A 62 -7.59 3.85 10.82
C ALA A 62 -8.82 4.33 10.02
N ARG A 63 -9.54 3.41 9.35
CA ARG A 63 -10.80 3.70 8.65
C ARG A 63 -11.90 4.16 9.59
N SER A 64 -11.98 3.62 10.81
CA SER A 64 -12.95 4.04 11.81
C SER A 64 -12.73 5.49 12.28
N LEU A 65 -11.48 5.98 12.23
CA LEU A 65 -11.13 7.35 12.59
C LEU A 65 -11.36 8.33 11.43
N ASN A 66 -10.89 7.99 10.23
CA ASN A 66 -11.06 8.85 9.05
C ASN A 66 -11.13 8.03 7.76
N LEU A 67 -12.35 7.64 7.38
CA LEU A 67 -12.63 6.82 6.21
C LEU A 67 -12.15 7.43 4.87
N GLY A 68 -12.05 8.76 4.80
CA GLY A 68 -11.71 9.48 3.56
C GLY A 68 -10.22 9.81 3.39
N HIS A 69 -9.36 9.38 4.31
CA HIS A 69 -7.96 9.80 4.27
C HIS A 69 -7.20 9.14 3.10
N PRO A 70 -6.57 9.91 2.19
CA PRO A 70 -5.91 9.35 1.00
C PRO A 70 -4.75 8.39 1.30
N ALA A 71 -4.08 8.53 2.45
CA ALA A 71 -3.06 7.58 2.89
C ALA A 71 -3.59 6.15 3.12
N LEU A 72 -4.89 5.97 3.38
CA LEU A 72 -5.47 4.64 3.54
C LEU A 72 -5.49 3.86 2.22
N VAL A 73 -5.71 4.57 1.11
CA VAL A 73 -5.67 3.98 -0.23
C VAL A 73 -4.26 3.49 -0.54
N GLU A 74 -3.25 4.30 -0.23
CA GLU A 74 -1.85 3.93 -0.41
C GLU A 74 -1.42 2.80 0.54
N ALA A 75 -1.92 2.79 1.78
CA ALA A 75 -1.68 1.71 2.73
C ALA A 75 -2.24 0.36 2.23
N ASP A 76 -3.44 0.36 1.66
CA ASP A 76 -4.04 -0.81 1.02
C ASP A 76 -3.23 -1.28 -0.19
N GLN A 77 -2.75 -0.34 -1.01
CA GLN A 77 -1.91 -0.65 -2.16
C GLN A 77 -0.56 -1.25 -1.74
N TRP A 78 0.07 -0.71 -0.71
CA TRP A 78 1.32 -1.24 -0.16
C TRP A 78 1.13 -2.68 0.31
N TRP A 79 0.10 -2.94 1.13
CA TRP A 79 -0.14 -4.30 1.63
C TRP A 79 -0.51 -5.28 0.53
N THR A 80 -1.27 -4.85 -0.47
CA THR A 80 -1.58 -5.67 -1.63
C THR A 80 -0.31 -6.03 -2.40
N THR A 81 0.64 -5.09 -2.50
CA THR A 81 1.93 -5.28 -3.16
C THR A 81 2.80 -6.30 -2.40
N GLU A 82 2.92 -6.15 -1.07
CA GLU A 82 3.63 -7.11 -0.21
C GLU A 82 3.01 -8.52 -0.27
N MET A 83 1.68 -8.64 -0.18
CA MET A 83 1.00 -9.94 -0.22
C MET A 83 1.17 -10.67 -1.55
N LEU A 84 1.20 -9.92 -2.66
CA LEU A 84 1.39 -10.48 -4.00
C LEU A 84 2.87 -10.65 -4.36
N GLY A 85 3.80 -10.22 -3.50
CA GLY A 85 5.24 -10.24 -3.78
C GLY A 85 5.62 -9.39 -4.99
N LEU A 86 4.87 -8.32 -5.25
CA LEU A 86 5.08 -7.43 -6.39
C LEU A 86 6.14 -6.37 -6.07
N PRO A 87 6.81 -5.82 -7.09
CA PRO A 87 7.71 -4.69 -6.89
C PRO A 87 6.91 -3.43 -6.52
N HIS A 88 7.39 -2.71 -5.52
CA HIS A 88 6.86 -1.40 -5.15
C HIS A 88 7.15 -0.34 -6.24
N PRO A 89 6.32 0.72 -6.34
CA PRO A 89 6.57 1.82 -7.26
C PRO A 89 7.92 2.48 -7.00
N VAL A 90 8.60 2.93 -8.07
CA VAL A 90 9.98 3.45 -8.06
C VAL A 90 10.14 4.75 -7.23
N GLY A 91 9.02 5.37 -6.83
CA GLY A 91 9.00 6.55 -5.94
C GLY A 91 8.36 6.29 -4.56
N GLY A 92 8.03 5.05 -4.22
CA GLY A 92 7.30 4.73 -3.00
C GLY A 92 5.87 5.28 -2.99
N TYR A 93 5.34 5.49 -1.80
CA TYR A 93 4.00 6.01 -1.55
C TYR A 93 4.10 7.44 -0.97
N ALA A 94 3.30 8.37 -1.49
CA ALA A 94 3.45 9.80 -1.17
C ALA A 94 2.85 10.16 0.21
N LEU A 95 1.91 9.38 0.70
CA LEU A 95 1.11 9.61 1.90
C LEU A 95 1.17 8.43 2.87
N PHE A 96 1.76 7.31 2.45
CA PHE A 96 1.98 6.13 3.28
C PHE A 96 3.46 5.93 3.63
N PRO A 97 3.81 5.63 4.91
CA PRO A 97 5.18 5.40 5.30
C PRO A 97 5.81 4.16 4.63
N PRO A 98 7.13 4.18 4.41
CA PRO A 98 8.07 5.23 4.80
C PRO A 98 8.11 6.33 3.73
N ASN A 99 7.77 7.57 4.13
CA ASN A 99 7.99 8.75 3.31
C ASN A 99 8.73 9.82 4.14
N PRO A 100 9.98 10.17 3.78
CA PRO A 100 10.77 11.20 4.47
C PRO A 100 10.05 12.55 4.65
N GLN A 101 9.13 12.90 3.75
CA GLN A 101 8.41 14.17 3.78
C GLN A 101 7.28 14.20 4.82
N LEU A 102 6.68 13.05 5.14
CA LEU A 102 5.67 12.92 6.22
C LEU A 102 6.34 12.85 7.60
N THR A 103 7.55 12.31 7.67
CA THR A 103 8.35 12.23 8.91
C THR A 103 8.79 13.59 9.43
N ILE A 104 8.95 14.60 8.55
CA ILE A 104 9.35 15.97 8.92
C ILE A 104 8.14 16.81 9.38
N ASN A 105 6.94 16.54 8.85
CA ASN A 105 5.74 17.37 9.10
C ASN A 105 4.85 16.85 10.24
N SER A 106 4.94 15.57 10.62
CA SER A 106 4.09 14.98 11.68
C SER A 106 4.52 15.32 13.12
N LEU A 107 5.65 16.02 13.32
CA LEU A 107 6.17 16.35 14.66
C LEU A 107 6.27 17.86 14.95
N THR A 108 5.72 18.71 14.08
CA THR A 108 5.75 20.19 14.19
C THR A 108 4.35 20.81 14.36
N ILE A 109 3.47 20.19 15.14
CA ILE A 109 2.29 20.91 15.69
C ILE A 109 2.62 21.31 17.12
N ASN A 110 3.42 22.38 17.27
CA ASN A 110 3.40 23.34 18.39
C ASN A 110 4.45 24.44 18.21
N GLN A 111 4.24 25.31 17.22
CA GLN A 111 4.74 26.69 17.26
C GLN A 111 3.93 27.57 16.29
N GLN A 112 2.62 27.65 16.50
CA GLN A 112 1.80 28.71 15.93
C GLN A 112 1.53 29.72 17.05
N THR A 113 2.50 30.61 17.29
CA THR A 113 2.23 31.83 18.04
C THR A 113 1.37 32.72 17.15
N ILE A 114 0.16 32.98 17.61
CA ILE A 114 -0.85 33.83 17.01
C ILE A 114 -0.28 35.26 16.94
N ILE A 115 0.02 35.74 15.74
CA ILE A 115 0.16 37.18 15.48
C ILE A 115 -0.79 37.50 14.34
N ALA A 116 -1.82 38.27 14.65
CA ALA A 116 -2.81 38.74 13.70
C ALA A 116 -2.13 39.56 12.57
N PRO A 117 -2.45 39.33 11.28
CA PRO A 117 -1.99 40.21 10.24
C PRO A 117 -2.88 41.46 10.20
N THR A 118 -2.37 42.56 10.76
CA THR A 118 -2.77 43.91 10.34
C THR A 118 -2.30 44.11 8.90
N LEU A 119 -3.24 44.52 8.04
CA LEU A 119 -3.01 44.82 6.62
C LEU A 119 -1.88 45.84 6.41
N ALA A 120 -0.83 45.45 5.68
CA ALA A 120 0.08 46.35 5.00
C ALA A 120 0.54 45.71 3.66
N PRO A 121 0.65 46.49 2.56
CA PRO A 121 0.81 45.93 1.22
C PRO A 121 2.28 45.67 0.83
N THR A 122 2.48 44.48 0.25
CA THR A 122 3.33 44.14 -0.91
C THR A 122 4.82 44.50 -0.92
N GLN A 123 5.70 43.51 -0.68
CA GLN A 123 6.94 43.32 -1.46
C GLN A 123 7.30 41.81 -1.55
N PRO A 124 7.67 41.27 -2.73
CA PRO A 124 8.16 39.90 -2.85
C PRO A 124 9.64 39.79 -2.44
N VAL A 125 9.91 38.99 -1.41
CA VAL A 125 11.28 38.60 -1.00
C VAL A 125 11.74 37.44 -1.89
N TYR A 126 12.77 37.68 -2.70
CA TYR A 126 13.44 36.67 -3.51
C TYR A 126 14.28 35.76 -2.60
N TYR A 127 14.07 34.44 -2.65
CA TYR A 127 15.00 33.46 -2.10
C TYR A 127 16.02 33.06 -3.18
N SER A 128 17.31 33.10 -2.85
CA SER A 128 18.37 32.52 -3.69
C SER A 128 18.49 31.02 -3.39
N GLN A 129 18.26 30.18 -4.40
CA GLN A 129 18.60 28.76 -4.31
C GLN A 129 20.05 28.55 -4.77
N SER A 130 20.84 27.87 -3.94
CA SER A 130 22.14 27.32 -4.30
C SER A 130 21.93 26.04 -5.13
N PHE A 131 22.34 26.09 -6.40
CA PHE A 131 22.32 24.96 -7.31
C PHE A 131 23.49 24.02 -6.99
N TYR A 132 23.21 22.81 -6.50
CA TYR A 132 24.16 21.71 -6.61
C TYR A 132 24.11 21.19 -8.05
N GLN A 133 25.14 21.48 -8.84
CA GLN A 133 25.32 20.95 -10.18
C GLN A 133 25.67 19.45 -10.10
N GLN A 134 24.68 18.58 -10.31
CA GLN A 134 24.92 17.16 -10.62
C GLN A 134 25.23 17.03 -12.12
N THR A 135 26.46 16.68 -12.45
CA THR A 135 26.83 16.22 -13.79
C THR A 135 26.22 14.85 -14.05
N GLN A 136 25.14 14.79 -14.83
CA GLN A 136 24.57 13.54 -15.32
C GLN A 136 25.37 13.04 -16.55
N PRO A 137 25.79 11.76 -16.59
CA PRO A 137 26.30 11.16 -17.81
C PRO A 137 25.17 10.97 -18.83
N VAL A 138 25.41 11.39 -20.07
CA VAL A 138 24.48 11.23 -21.20
C VAL A 138 24.35 9.75 -21.54
N TYR A 139 23.26 9.12 -21.09
CA TYR A 139 22.87 7.79 -21.54
C TYR A 139 22.07 7.92 -22.85
N MET A 140 22.59 7.36 -23.94
CA MET A 140 21.84 7.24 -25.19
C MET A 140 20.68 6.26 -24.98
N ALA A 141 19.44 6.77 -24.98
CA ALA A 141 18.26 5.93 -24.87
C ALA A 141 18.15 4.99 -26.08
N PRO A 142 17.92 3.67 -25.88
CA PRO A 142 17.61 2.77 -26.97
C PRO A 142 16.27 3.16 -27.64
N PRO A 143 16.08 2.84 -28.93
CA PRO A 143 14.91 3.25 -29.70
C PRO A 143 13.62 2.76 -29.02
N GLN A 144 12.70 3.70 -28.81
CA GLN A 144 11.39 3.45 -28.22
C GLN A 144 10.60 2.53 -29.17
N VAL A 145 10.40 1.28 -28.77
CA VAL A 145 9.48 0.37 -29.46
C VAL A 145 8.07 0.95 -29.25
N VAL A 146 7.48 1.51 -30.31
CA VAL A 146 6.08 1.92 -30.33
C VAL A 146 5.24 0.66 -30.21
N ILE A 147 4.85 0.32 -28.98
CA ILE A 147 3.91 -0.75 -28.72
C ILE A 147 2.54 -0.21 -29.11
N ASN A 148 2.05 -0.63 -30.28
CA ASN A 148 0.69 -0.37 -30.74
C ASN A 148 -0.29 -0.73 -29.62
N THR A 149 -1.13 0.24 -29.29
CA THR A 149 -2.14 0.24 -28.24
C THR A 149 -3.00 -1.01 -28.30
N VAL A 150 -2.86 -1.87 -27.30
CA VAL A 150 -3.88 -2.86 -26.93
C VAL A 150 -5.18 -2.07 -26.68
N PRO A 151 -6.34 -2.48 -27.23
CA PRO A 151 -7.59 -1.76 -27.02
C PRO A 151 -7.82 -1.56 -25.52
N ALA A 152 -8.25 -0.34 -25.15
CA ALA A 152 -8.58 0.01 -23.77
C ALA A 152 -9.72 -0.90 -23.28
N TYR A 153 -9.36 -2.00 -22.65
CA TYR A 153 -10.31 -2.88 -21.98
C TYR A 153 -10.92 -2.10 -20.81
N ALA A 154 -12.25 -2.02 -20.79
CA ALA A 154 -13.00 -1.46 -19.68
C ALA A 154 -14.02 -2.50 -19.21
N CYS A 155 -14.04 -2.76 -17.89
CA CYS A 155 -15.01 -3.66 -17.29
C CYS A 155 -16.46 -3.19 -17.58
N PRO A 156 -17.39 -4.03 -18.08
CA PRO A 156 -18.76 -3.61 -18.38
C PRO A 156 -19.58 -3.24 -17.12
N TYR A 157 -19.17 -3.71 -15.94
CA TYR A 157 -19.89 -3.46 -14.69
C TYR A 157 -19.41 -2.19 -13.96
N CYS A 158 -18.09 -2.00 -13.84
CA CYS A 158 -17.52 -0.88 -13.08
C CYS A 158 -16.66 0.08 -13.91
N ARG A 159 -16.50 -0.18 -15.21
CA ARG A 159 -15.68 0.61 -16.16
C ARG A 159 -14.23 0.79 -15.73
N SER A 160 -13.73 -0.07 -14.84
CA SER A 160 -12.33 -0.05 -14.43
C SER A 160 -11.42 -0.33 -15.63
N PRO A 161 -10.32 0.44 -15.81
CA PRO A 161 -9.35 0.21 -16.88
C PRO A 161 -8.38 -0.95 -16.58
N TYR A 162 -8.49 -1.56 -15.41
CA TYR A 162 -7.64 -2.67 -14.97
C TYR A 162 -8.03 -3.98 -15.67
N PRO A 163 -7.07 -4.78 -16.17
CA PRO A 163 -7.35 -6.05 -16.84
C PRO A 163 -8.07 -7.05 -15.92
N PRO A 164 -8.83 -8.01 -16.47
CA PRO A 164 -9.51 -9.02 -15.66
C PRO A 164 -8.48 -9.94 -14.99
N LEU A 165 -8.67 -10.24 -13.71
CA LEU A 165 -7.87 -11.24 -13.01
C LEU A 165 -8.41 -12.64 -13.30
N THR A 166 -7.51 -13.61 -13.33
CA THR A 166 -7.84 -15.03 -13.49
C THR A 166 -7.90 -15.71 -12.14
N GLY A 167 -9.02 -16.38 -11.86
CA GLY A 167 -9.18 -17.31 -10.74
C GLY A 167 -9.25 -18.74 -11.24
N THR A 168 -9.04 -19.71 -10.35
CA THR A 168 -9.21 -21.14 -10.67
C THR A 168 -10.30 -21.74 -9.79
N ARG A 169 -11.18 -22.53 -10.40
CA ARG A 169 -12.20 -23.31 -9.67
C ARG A 169 -12.16 -24.75 -10.15
N ILE A 170 -12.54 -25.69 -9.28
CA ILE A 170 -12.71 -27.09 -9.68
C ILE A 170 -13.90 -27.15 -10.65
N SER A 171 -13.68 -27.76 -11.81
CA SER A 171 -14.73 -27.91 -12.82
C SER A 171 -15.88 -28.77 -12.28
N THR A 172 -17.12 -28.50 -12.69
CA THR A 172 -18.26 -29.36 -12.39
C THR A 172 -18.00 -30.81 -12.84
N GLY A 173 -17.29 -31.00 -13.95
CA GLY A 173 -16.84 -32.32 -14.41
C GLY A 173 -15.81 -32.98 -13.48
N GLY A 174 -14.97 -32.20 -12.80
CA GLY A 174 -14.01 -32.71 -11.80
C GLY A 174 -14.70 -33.28 -10.57
N TRP A 175 -15.78 -32.63 -10.10
CA TRP A 175 -16.60 -33.14 -8.99
C TRP A 175 -17.32 -34.44 -9.30
N VAL A 176 -17.91 -34.55 -10.50
CA VAL A 176 -18.59 -35.79 -10.95
C VAL A 176 -17.57 -36.93 -11.08
N THR A 177 -16.42 -36.65 -11.69
CA THR A 177 -15.33 -37.63 -11.85
C THR A 177 -14.77 -38.08 -10.51
N PHE A 178 -14.59 -37.15 -9.55
CA PHE A 178 -14.20 -37.46 -8.18
C PHE A 178 -15.19 -38.40 -7.48
N GLY A 179 -16.49 -38.12 -7.57
CA GLY A 179 -17.54 -38.97 -6.98
C GLY A 179 -17.54 -40.39 -7.55
N ILE A 180 -17.43 -40.53 -8.88
CA ILE A 180 -17.41 -41.84 -9.55
C ILE A 180 -16.13 -42.62 -9.19
N LEU A 181 -14.97 -41.96 -9.23
CA LEU A 181 -13.69 -42.58 -8.88
C LEU A 181 -13.62 -42.98 -7.40
N LEU A 182 -14.20 -42.20 -6.49
CA LEU A 182 -14.23 -42.55 -5.06
C LEU A 182 -15.03 -43.84 -4.81
N VAL A 183 -16.12 -44.05 -5.56
CA VAL A 183 -16.98 -45.24 -5.42
C VAL A 183 -16.37 -46.48 -6.09
N PHE A 184 -15.75 -46.34 -7.27
CA PHE A 184 -15.26 -47.49 -8.05
C PHE A 184 -13.75 -47.77 -7.89
N PHE A 185 -12.92 -46.76 -7.66
CA PHE A 185 -11.45 -46.84 -7.65
C PHE A 185 -10.85 -45.90 -6.60
N PHE A 186 -10.90 -46.32 -5.34
CA PHE A 186 -10.30 -45.63 -4.18
C PHE A 186 -8.87 -45.08 -4.39
N PRO A 187 -7.95 -45.76 -5.13
CA PRO A 187 -6.61 -45.23 -5.34
C PRO A 187 -6.46 -44.27 -6.53
N MET A 188 -7.52 -43.84 -7.24
CA MET A 188 -7.42 -42.89 -8.37
C MET A 188 -8.21 -41.57 -8.19
N CYS A 189 -8.77 -41.32 -7.01
CA CYS A 189 -9.59 -40.13 -6.72
C CYS A 189 -8.88 -38.76 -6.86
N TRP A 190 -7.55 -38.70 -6.70
CA TRP A 190 -6.72 -37.52 -6.96
C TRP A 190 -6.80 -36.94 -8.38
N LEU A 191 -7.13 -37.73 -9.41
CA LEU A 191 -7.24 -37.22 -10.79
C LEU A 191 -8.42 -36.25 -10.99
N GLY A 192 -9.50 -36.41 -10.22
CA GLY A 192 -10.67 -35.52 -10.30
C GLY A 192 -10.39 -34.10 -9.79
N LEU A 193 -9.41 -33.95 -8.88
CA LEU A 193 -9.01 -32.67 -8.30
C LEU A 193 -8.05 -31.86 -9.19
N LEU A 194 -7.52 -32.47 -10.26
CA LEU A 194 -6.59 -31.82 -11.18
C LEU A 194 -7.31 -30.92 -12.20
N PHE A 195 -8.58 -31.19 -12.50
CA PHE A 195 -9.35 -30.41 -13.47
C PHE A 195 -9.86 -29.10 -12.87
N LYS A 196 -9.01 -28.08 -12.94
CA LYS A 196 -9.36 -26.69 -12.63
C LYS A 196 -9.74 -25.95 -13.92
N THR A 197 -10.90 -25.29 -13.92
CA THR A 197 -11.28 -24.35 -14.96
C THR A 197 -10.86 -22.94 -14.56
N PRO A 198 -10.13 -22.22 -15.44
CA PRO A 198 -9.89 -20.80 -15.23
C PRO A 198 -11.21 -20.04 -15.40
N TYR A 199 -11.43 -19.03 -14.58
CA TYR A 199 -12.50 -18.06 -14.76
C TYR A 199 -11.92 -16.66 -14.62
N GLN A 200 -12.51 -15.68 -15.32
CA GLN A 200 -12.08 -14.30 -15.23
C GLN A 200 -13.01 -13.52 -14.31
N TYR A 201 -12.45 -12.60 -13.54
CA TYR A 201 -13.23 -11.69 -12.70
C TYR A 201 -12.57 -10.32 -12.63
N CYS A 202 -13.38 -9.29 -12.39
CA CYS A 202 -12.87 -7.94 -12.19
C CYS A 202 -12.28 -7.80 -10.79
N GLY A 203 -11.04 -7.33 -10.67
CA GLY A 203 -10.41 -7.07 -9.36
C GLY A 203 -11.02 -5.92 -8.57
N GLN A 204 -11.72 -5.00 -9.24
CA GLN A 204 -12.32 -3.83 -8.60
C GLN A 204 -13.75 -4.08 -8.12
N CYS A 205 -14.61 -4.69 -8.95
CA CYS A 205 -16.01 -4.92 -8.57
C CYS A 205 -16.35 -6.38 -8.27
N GLY A 206 -15.41 -7.32 -8.46
CA GLY A 206 -15.65 -8.75 -8.25
C GLY A 206 -16.60 -9.38 -9.27
N ALA A 207 -17.06 -8.64 -10.28
CA ALA A 207 -17.94 -9.17 -11.31
C ALA A 207 -17.23 -10.29 -12.09
N ARG A 208 -17.94 -11.39 -12.30
CA ARG A 208 -17.42 -12.59 -12.95
C ARG A 208 -17.73 -12.53 -14.44
N PHE A 209 -16.73 -12.78 -15.26
CA PHE A 209 -16.86 -12.95 -16.70
C PHE A 209 -16.74 -14.44 -16.97
N SER A 210 -17.80 -15.01 -17.56
CA SER A 210 -17.85 -16.44 -17.89
C SER A 210 -17.02 -16.77 -19.12
#